data_AF-A0A6J7KDW3-F1
#
_entry.id   AF-A0A6J7KDW3-F1
#
_cell.length_a   1.000
_cell.length_b   1.000
_cell.length_c   1.000
_cell.angle_alpha   90.00
_cell.angle_beta   90.00
_cell.angle_gamma   90.00
#
_symmetry.space_group_name_H-M   'P 1'
#
loop_
_entity.id
_entity.type
_entity.pdbx_description
1 polymer ?
#
loop_
_entity_poly.entity_id
_entity_poly.type
_entity_poly.pdbx_seq_one_letter_code
_entity_poly.pdbx_strand_id
1 'polypeptide(L)'
;MDNIFVPNFTFTLEQSQKIIADSPIPVDSHLMIADPDETAHLYAKAGSKSVTFHFEASRKPLETISRISQEGSRVGLALKPATAFHEIAPLMDQLDMVLIMTVEPGFGGQSFMVDMMDKVKQARIEIDKKFLGKIWLQVDGGISLETIAQASESGADTFVAGSAVFKSDNPGAMVDSLRALAIKSQAR
;
A
#
# COMPACT_ATOMS: atom_id res chain seq x y z
N MET A 1 2.77 12.72 1.55
CA MET A 1 3.10 13.27 0.21
C MET A 1 3.87 14.56 0.41
N ASP A 2 4.90 14.83 -0.40
CA ASP A 2 5.86 15.93 -0.19
C ASP A 2 5.82 17.05 -1.24
N ASN A 3 4.90 16.99 -2.21
CA ASN A 3 4.82 17.89 -3.36
C ASN A 3 6.07 17.84 -4.28
N ILE A 4 6.86 16.77 -4.24
CA ILE A 4 8.02 16.56 -5.10
C ILE A 4 7.86 15.25 -5.88
N PHE A 5 7.63 14.13 -5.20
CA PHE A 5 7.43 12.84 -5.87
C PHE A 5 6.06 12.74 -6.56
N VAL A 6 5.07 13.39 -5.95
CA VAL A 6 3.72 13.60 -6.48
C VAL A 6 3.38 15.08 -6.35
N PRO A 7 2.56 15.67 -7.24
CA PRO A 7 2.22 17.10 -7.22
C PRO A 7 1.14 17.41 -6.18
N ASN A 8 1.31 16.90 -4.95
CA ASN A 8 0.40 17.11 -3.84
C ASN A 8 1.14 17.04 -2.49
N PHE A 9 0.65 17.77 -1.50
CA PHE A 9 1.14 17.75 -0.13
C PHE A 9 0.02 17.31 0.82
N THR A 10 0.34 16.45 1.80
CA THR A 10 -0.65 15.97 2.78
C THR A 10 -0.28 16.35 4.21
N PHE A 11 0.73 15.72 4.77
CA PHE A 11 1.16 15.90 6.15
C PHE A 11 2.68 16.10 6.21
N THR A 12 3.14 16.93 7.13
CA THR A 12 4.55 16.94 7.53
C THR A 12 4.90 15.65 8.29
N LEU A 13 6.20 15.39 8.47
CA LEU A 13 6.66 14.29 9.33
C LEU A 13 6.16 14.48 10.77
N GLU A 14 6.21 15.69 11.32
CA GLU A 14 5.72 15.99 12.68
C GLU A 14 4.22 15.69 12.83
N GLN A 15 3.40 16.10 11.86
CA GLN A 15 1.97 15.79 11.86
C GLN A 15 1.72 14.28 11.75
N SER A 16 2.51 13.59 10.93
CA SER A 16 2.43 12.14 10.78
C SER A 16 2.81 11.42 12.09
N GLN A 17 3.87 11.86 12.77
CA GLN A 17 4.29 11.33 14.07
C GLN A 17 3.17 11.44 15.12
N LYS A 18 2.46 12.57 15.14
CA LYS A 18 1.30 12.74 16.01
C LYS A 18 0.17 11.77 15.68
N ILE A 19 -0.18 11.62 14.40
CA ILE A 19 -1.20 10.65 13.96
C ILE A 19 -0.82 9.23 14.37
N ILE A 20 0.45 8.85 14.19
CA ILE A 20 0.97 7.53 14.55
C ILE A 20 0.85 7.29 16.06
N ALA A 21 1.26 8.26 16.88
CA ALA A 21 1.21 8.16 18.33
C ALA A 21 -0.21 8.14 18.91
N ASP A 22 -1.12 8.90 18.30
CA ASP A 22 -2.50 9.06 18.80
C ASP A 22 -3.45 7.95 18.30
N SER A 23 -3.04 7.12 17.33
CA SER A 23 -3.90 6.12 16.71
C SER A 23 -4.14 4.90 17.63
N PRO A 24 -5.41 4.52 17.90
CA PRO A 24 -5.73 3.33 18.69
C PRO A 24 -5.56 2.02 17.92
N ILE A 25 -5.34 2.10 16.61
CA ILE A 25 -5.12 0.95 15.72
C ILE A 25 -3.78 1.09 14.98
N PRO A 26 -3.20 -0.02 14.50
CA PRO A 26 -1.94 0.04 13.76
C PRO A 26 -2.00 0.98 12.55
N VAL A 27 -1.00 1.84 12.39
CA VAL A 27 -0.90 2.77 11.26
C VAL A 27 -0.05 2.18 10.14
N ASP A 28 -0.58 2.20 8.92
CA ASP A 28 0.13 1.90 7.68
C ASP A 28 0.54 3.21 7.00
N SER A 29 1.84 3.48 6.89
CA SER A 29 2.38 4.71 6.31
C SER A 29 2.83 4.50 4.87
N HIS A 30 2.02 4.93 3.91
CA HIS A 30 2.39 4.97 2.49
C HIS A 30 3.07 6.30 2.12
N LEU A 31 4.35 6.21 1.82
CA LEU A 31 5.24 7.34 1.56
C LEU A 31 5.38 7.61 0.06
N MET A 32 4.55 8.52 -0.42
CA MET A 32 4.72 9.17 -1.72
C MET A 32 5.63 10.40 -1.57
N ILE A 33 6.93 10.16 -1.39
CA ILE A 33 7.96 11.18 -1.15
C ILE A 33 9.20 10.91 -2.01
N ALA A 34 9.99 11.94 -2.29
CA ALA A 34 11.10 11.89 -3.25
C ALA A 34 12.39 11.31 -2.67
N ASP A 35 12.55 11.33 -1.35
CA ASP A 35 13.75 10.82 -0.66
C ASP A 35 13.38 9.85 0.48
N PRO A 36 12.81 8.69 0.16
CA PRO A 36 12.47 7.68 1.17
C PRO A 36 13.71 7.07 1.81
N ASP A 37 14.86 7.08 1.12
CA ASP A 37 16.10 6.48 1.60
C ASP A 37 16.56 7.12 2.92
N GLU A 38 16.35 8.42 3.07
CA GLU A 38 16.67 9.14 4.31
C GLU A 38 15.51 9.21 5.30
N THR A 39 14.27 9.25 4.82
CA THR A 39 13.14 9.67 5.67
C THR A 39 12.20 8.54 6.07
N ALA A 40 12.16 7.42 5.34
CA ALA A 40 11.16 6.37 5.57
C ALA A 40 11.28 5.73 6.96
N HIS A 41 12.50 5.46 7.41
CA HIS A 41 12.77 4.90 8.73
C HIS A 41 12.28 5.79 9.89
N LEU A 42 12.11 7.11 9.68
CA LEU A 42 11.60 8.01 10.71
C LEU A 42 10.12 7.76 11.03
N TYR A 43 9.34 7.27 10.06
CA TYR A 43 7.96 6.84 10.28
C TYR A 43 7.92 5.51 11.04
N ALA A 44 8.86 4.61 10.73
CA ALA A 44 8.99 3.34 11.46
C ALA A 44 9.34 3.60 12.93
N LYS A 45 10.35 4.44 13.18
CA LYS A 45 10.77 4.90 14.51
C LYS A 45 9.65 5.62 15.28
N ALA A 46 8.75 6.31 14.57
CA ALA A 46 7.59 6.95 15.17
C ALA A 46 6.51 5.95 15.64
N GLY A 47 6.60 4.68 15.23
CA GLY A 47 5.69 3.62 15.64
C GLY A 47 4.74 3.14 14.53
N SER A 48 4.95 3.52 13.27
CA SER A 48 4.15 2.98 12.15
C SER A 48 4.26 1.46 12.12
N LYS A 49 3.13 0.75 11.98
CA LYS A 49 3.15 -0.71 11.95
C LYS A 49 3.73 -1.24 10.64
N SER A 50 3.45 -0.55 9.55
CA SER A 50 4.05 -0.75 8.24
C SER A 50 4.49 0.59 7.66
N VAL A 51 5.59 0.57 6.93
CA VAL A 51 6.07 1.70 6.13
C VAL A 51 6.27 1.21 4.71
N THR A 52 5.52 1.80 3.80
CA THR A 52 5.52 1.47 2.38
C THR A 52 6.08 2.65 1.60
N PHE A 53 7.20 2.48 0.89
CA PHE A 53 7.77 3.52 0.03
C PHE A 53 7.70 3.11 -1.44
N HIS A 54 7.82 4.08 -2.34
CA HIS A 54 7.82 3.81 -3.77
C HIS A 54 9.16 3.30 -4.27
N PHE A 55 9.13 2.20 -5.02
CA PHE A 55 10.32 1.67 -5.71
C PHE A 55 10.96 2.74 -6.60
N GLU A 56 10.15 3.56 -7.28
CA GLU A 56 10.62 4.58 -8.21
C GLU A 56 11.28 5.80 -7.53
N ALA A 57 11.09 5.95 -6.22
CA ALA A 57 11.66 7.07 -5.46
C ALA A 57 13.01 6.72 -4.81
N SER A 58 13.26 5.43 -4.56
CA SER A 58 14.45 4.98 -3.85
C SER A 58 15.63 4.78 -4.80
N ARG A 59 16.82 5.23 -4.38
CA ARG A 59 18.09 4.96 -5.08
C ARG A 59 18.82 3.77 -4.46
N LYS A 60 18.50 3.44 -3.20
CA LYS A 60 19.13 2.37 -2.43
C LYS A 60 18.08 1.51 -1.72
N PRO A 61 17.18 0.83 -2.45
CA PRO A 61 16.01 0.19 -1.87
C PRO A 61 16.35 -0.84 -0.78
N LEU A 62 17.45 -1.59 -0.93
CA LEU A 62 17.91 -2.55 0.09
C LEU A 62 18.29 -1.88 1.41
N GLU A 63 18.94 -0.72 1.35
CA GLU A 63 19.32 0.05 2.54
C GLU A 63 18.06 0.59 3.23
N THR A 64 17.13 1.13 2.44
CA THR A 64 15.84 1.67 2.92
C THR A 64 15.00 0.59 3.60
N ILE A 65 14.88 -0.58 2.97
CA ILE A 65 14.20 -1.77 3.51
C ILE A 65 14.83 -2.16 4.86
N SER A 66 16.15 -2.27 4.91
CA SER A 66 16.89 -2.65 6.13
C SER A 66 16.66 -1.65 7.26
N ARG A 67 16.74 -0.33 6.99
CA ARG A 67 16.52 0.72 7.98
C ARG A 67 15.09 0.69 8.55
N ILE A 68 14.07 0.47 7.72
CA ILE A 68 12.68 0.35 8.19
C ILE A 68 12.53 -0.90 9.07
N SER A 69 13.08 -2.04 8.62
CA SER A 69 12.99 -3.30 9.34
C SER A 69 13.66 -3.25 10.72
N GLN A 70 14.83 -2.59 10.83
CA GLN A 70 15.57 -2.42 12.09
C GLN A 70 14.79 -1.64 13.16
N GLU A 71 13.90 -0.75 12.75
CA GLU A 71 13.01 0.01 13.64
C GLU A 71 11.75 -0.80 14.05
N GLY A 72 11.59 -2.02 13.52
CA GLY A 72 10.54 -2.97 13.92
C GLY A 72 9.21 -2.85 13.16
N SER A 73 9.16 -2.02 12.11
CA SER A 73 8.01 -1.92 11.21
C SER A 73 8.06 -2.98 10.12
N ARG A 74 6.89 -3.34 9.61
CA ARG A 74 6.79 -4.11 8.37
C ARG A 74 7.21 -3.27 7.18
N VAL A 75 7.95 -3.89 6.27
CA VAL A 75 8.48 -3.21 5.09
C VAL A 75 7.54 -3.42 3.90
N GLY A 76 7.01 -2.32 3.38
CA GLY A 76 6.22 -2.30 2.15
C GLY A 76 6.97 -1.68 0.98
N LEU A 77 6.72 -2.18 -0.23
CA LEU A 77 7.21 -1.56 -1.47
C LEU A 77 6.03 -1.30 -2.42
N ALA A 78 5.85 -0.04 -2.81
CA ALA A 78 4.81 0.40 -3.72
C ALA A 78 5.30 0.49 -5.17
N LEU A 79 4.42 0.16 -6.11
CA LEU A 79 4.66 0.28 -7.55
C LEU A 79 3.60 1.18 -8.20
N LYS A 80 4.07 2.15 -8.98
CA LYS A 80 3.23 2.94 -9.90
C LYS A 80 2.59 2.04 -10.97
N PRO A 81 1.52 2.50 -11.62
CA PRO A 81 0.88 1.75 -12.69
C PRO A 81 1.84 1.35 -13.83
N ALA A 82 2.77 2.22 -14.20
CA ALA A 82 3.74 1.96 -15.27
C ALA A 82 4.89 1.02 -14.90
N THR A 83 5.18 0.83 -13.60
CA THR A 83 6.31 0.00 -13.14
C THR A 83 5.92 -1.47 -13.15
N ALA A 84 6.71 -2.30 -13.80
CA ALA A 84 6.41 -3.71 -13.93
C ALA A 84 6.76 -4.48 -12.64
N PHE A 85 5.94 -5.45 -12.27
CA PHE A 85 6.15 -6.22 -11.04
C PHE A 85 7.50 -6.97 -11.00
N HIS A 86 7.97 -7.48 -12.14
CA HIS A 86 9.24 -8.22 -12.17
C HIS A 86 10.47 -7.38 -11.78
N GLU A 87 10.37 -6.04 -11.83
CA GLU A 87 11.46 -5.14 -11.45
C GLU A 87 11.82 -5.26 -9.95
N ILE A 88 10.86 -5.67 -9.11
CA ILE A 88 11.08 -5.81 -7.66
C ILE A 88 11.41 -7.24 -7.23
N ALA A 89 11.45 -8.21 -8.14
CA ALA A 89 11.74 -9.60 -7.83
C ALA A 89 13.00 -9.82 -6.97
N PRO A 90 14.12 -9.08 -7.16
CA PRO A 90 15.31 -9.20 -6.31
C PRO A 90 15.14 -8.72 -4.86
N LEU A 91 14.07 -7.96 -4.57
CA LEU A 91 13.83 -7.35 -3.26
C LEU A 91 12.81 -8.13 -2.42
N MET A 92 12.00 -8.97 -3.07
CA MET A 92 10.82 -9.62 -2.48
C MET A 92 11.10 -10.40 -1.19
N ASP A 93 12.26 -11.05 -1.05
CA ASP A 93 12.65 -11.80 0.17
C ASP A 93 12.74 -10.94 1.44
N GLN A 94 12.82 -9.61 1.29
CA GLN A 94 12.96 -8.66 2.40
C GLN A 94 11.70 -7.80 2.60
N LEU A 95 10.61 -8.11 1.89
CA LEU A 95 9.35 -7.37 1.97
C LEU A 95 8.32 -8.14 2.78
N ASP A 96 7.55 -7.42 3.58
CA ASP A 96 6.35 -7.94 4.25
C ASP A 96 5.09 -7.65 3.43
N MET A 97 5.14 -6.61 2.58
CA MET A 97 4.00 -6.15 1.80
C MET A 97 4.43 -5.58 0.43
N VAL A 98 3.63 -5.82 -0.59
CA VAL A 98 3.73 -5.16 -1.90
C VAL A 98 2.45 -4.36 -2.12
N LEU A 99 2.58 -3.10 -2.47
CA LEU A 99 1.46 -2.23 -2.83
C LEU A 99 1.45 -1.99 -4.34
N ILE A 100 0.35 -2.38 -5.00
CA ILE A 100 0.09 -2.04 -6.40
C ILE A 100 -0.87 -0.86 -6.44
N MET A 101 -0.41 0.27 -6.99
CA MET A 101 -1.28 1.41 -7.24
C MET A 101 -2.26 1.09 -8.36
N THR A 102 -3.56 1.31 -8.11
CA THR A 102 -4.66 1.15 -9.08
C THR A 102 -5.20 2.48 -9.57
N VAL A 103 -4.43 3.57 -9.35
CA VAL A 103 -4.57 4.93 -9.89
C VAL A 103 -3.17 5.55 -9.97
N GLU A 104 -3.01 6.67 -10.66
CA GLU A 104 -1.77 7.45 -10.53
C GLU A 104 -1.65 8.05 -9.11
N PRO A 105 -0.52 7.86 -8.41
CA PRO A 105 -0.37 8.34 -7.04
C PRO A 105 -0.43 9.87 -6.98
N GLY A 106 -1.07 10.37 -5.92
CA GLY A 106 -1.09 11.80 -5.60
C GLY A 106 -2.45 12.34 -5.17
N PHE A 107 -3.56 11.78 -5.69
CA PHE A 107 -4.91 12.28 -5.37
C PHE A 107 -5.90 11.17 -5.09
N GLY A 108 -6.80 11.40 -4.13
CA GLY A 108 -7.93 10.52 -3.85
C GLY A 108 -9.11 10.74 -4.82
N GLY A 109 -10.00 9.75 -4.92
CA GLY A 109 -11.23 9.85 -5.72
C GLY A 109 -11.04 9.63 -7.23
N GLN A 110 -9.87 9.19 -7.65
CA GLN A 110 -9.60 8.78 -9.02
C GLN A 110 -10.27 7.42 -9.33
N SER A 111 -10.52 7.18 -10.62
CA SER A 111 -11.16 5.95 -11.11
C SER A 111 -10.20 4.77 -11.09
N PHE A 112 -10.67 3.63 -10.60
CA PHE A 112 -9.93 2.37 -10.54
C PHE A 112 -9.44 1.93 -11.93
N MET A 113 -8.15 1.63 -12.04
CA MET A 113 -7.49 1.11 -13.24
C MET A 113 -7.61 -0.41 -13.29
N VAL A 114 -8.63 -0.89 -14.00
CA VAL A 114 -8.98 -2.32 -14.13
C VAL A 114 -7.82 -3.16 -14.71
N ASP A 115 -7.03 -2.56 -15.60
CA ASP A 115 -5.85 -3.16 -16.23
C ASP A 115 -4.72 -3.48 -15.23
N MET A 116 -4.72 -2.86 -14.04
CA MET A 116 -3.76 -3.22 -12.97
C MET A 116 -4.00 -4.61 -12.39
N MET A 117 -5.17 -5.21 -12.60
CA MET A 117 -5.49 -6.55 -12.09
C MET A 117 -4.58 -7.63 -12.66
N ASP A 118 -4.06 -7.45 -13.87
CA ASP A 118 -3.07 -8.38 -14.42
C ASP A 118 -1.75 -8.33 -13.63
N LYS A 119 -1.33 -7.14 -13.19
CA LYS A 119 -0.17 -6.98 -12.29
C LYS A 119 -0.43 -7.59 -10.92
N VAL A 120 -1.64 -7.43 -10.37
CA VAL A 120 -2.04 -8.05 -9.09
C VAL A 120 -1.98 -9.58 -9.18
N LYS A 121 -2.51 -10.17 -10.25
CA LYS A 121 -2.44 -11.63 -10.49
C LYS A 121 -1.00 -12.11 -10.60
N GLN A 122 -0.15 -11.40 -11.35
CA GLN A 122 1.27 -11.73 -11.48
C GLN A 122 1.97 -11.71 -10.11
N ALA A 123 1.72 -10.67 -9.31
CA ALA A 123 2.26 -10.56 -7.97
C ALA A 123 1.78 -11.71 -7.08
N ARG A 124 0.48 -12.03 -7.09
CA ARG A 124 -0.08 -13.13 -6.30
C ARG A 124 0.56 -14.47 -6.65
N ILE A 125 0.67 -14.80 -7.94
CA ILE A 125 1.29 -16.06 -8.38
C ILE A 125 2.72 -16.19 -7.84
N GLU A 126 3.50 -15.10 -7.90
CA GLU A 126 4.88 -15.11 -7.39
C GLU A 126 4.93 -15.22 -5.87
N ILE A 127 4.10 -14.46 -5.15
CA ILE A 127 3.96 -14.49 -3.70
C ILE A 127 3.62 -15.90 -3.21
N ASP A 128 2.64 -16.56 -3.83
CA ASP A 128 2.20 -17.89 -3.40
C ASP A 128 3.27 -18.95 -3.72
N LYS A 129 3.86 -18.89 -4.92
CA LYS A 129 4.83 -19.89 -5.38
C LYS A 129 6.17 -19.82 -4.65
N LYS A 130 6.69 -18.62 -4.40
CA LYS A 130 8.05 -18.43 -3.84
C LYS A 130 8.04 -18.10 -2.35
N PHE A 131 7.00 -17.42 -1.88
CA PHE A 131 6.94 -16.86 -0.53
C PHE A 131 5.83 -17.49 0.33
N LEU A 132 5.20 -18.57 -0.17
CA LEU A 132 4.16 -19.33 0.53
C LEU A 132 2.99 -18.45 1.02
N GLY A 133 2.65 -17.41 0.25
CA GLY A 133 1.54 -16.51 0.57
C GLY A 133 1.83 -15.54 1.73
N LYS A 134 3.09 -15.43 2.21
CA LYS A 134 3.41 -14.66 3.42
C LYS A 134 3.45 -13.14 3.20
N ILE A 135 3.70 -12.69 1.98
CA ILE A 135 3.78 -11.27 1.63
C ILE A 135 2.36 -10.76 1.39
N TRP A 136 2.00 -9.68 2.06
CA TRP A 136 0.71 -9.02 1.87
C TRP A 136 0.66 -8.34 0.51
N LEU A 137 -0.46 -8.46 -0.20
CA LEU A 137 -0.67 -7.80 -1.49
C LEU A 137 -1.75 -6.74 -1.34
N GLN A 138 -1.29 -5.50 -1.23
CA GLN A 138 -2.11 -4.33 -1.09
C GLN A 138 -2.46 -3.70 -2.43
N VAL A 139 -3.67 -3.15 -2.53
CA VAL A 139 -4.09 -2.26 -3.63
C VAL A 139 -4.58 -0.93 -3.08
N ASP A 140 -4.20 0.16 -3.75
CA ASP A 140 -4.64 1.53 -3.43
C ASP A 140 -5.04 2.31 -4.68
N GLY A 141 -6.26 2.86 -4.64
CA GLY A 141 -6.83 3.69 -5.68
C GLY A 141 -8.18 3.19 -6.18
N GLY A 142 -9.26 3.88 -5.83
CA GLY A 142 -10.59 3.58 -6.39
C GLY A 142 -11.26 2.30 -5.84
N ILE A 143 -10.86 1.82 -4.66
CA ILE A 143 -11.56 0.72 -3.98
C ILE A 143 -12.93 1.16 -3.48
N SER A 144 -13.96 0.44 -3.89
CA SER A 144 -15.37 0.64 -3.56
C SER A 144 -16.14 -0.69 -3.56
N LEU A 145 -17.46 -0.65 -3.33
CA LEU A 145 -18.32 -1.84 -3.39
C LEU A 145 -18.31 -2.50 -4.78
N GLU A 146 -18.05 -1.71 -5.83
CA GLU A 146 -18.03 -2.15 -7.22
C GLU A 146 -16.68 -2.77 -7.62
N THR A 147 -15.58 -2.37 -7.00
CA THR A 147 -14.22 -2.74 -7.46
C THR A 147 -13.51 -3.72 -6.53
N ILE A 148 -13.86 -3.76 -5.25
CA ILE A 148 -13.13 -4.57 -4.25
C ILE A 148 -13.19 -6.08 -4.56
N ALA A 149 -14.31 -6.57 -5.08
CA ALA A 149 -14.48 -7.99 -5.41
C ALA A 149 -13.48 -8.42 -6.50
N GLN A 150 -13.32 -7.61 -7.55
CA GLN A 150 -12.39 -7.88 -8.64
C GLN A 150 -10.92 -7.82 -8.18
N ALA A 151 -10.57 -6.86 -7.32
CA ALA A 151 -9.23 -6.77 -6.75
C ALA A 151 -8.91 -8.01 -5.91
N SER A 152 -9.87 -8.45 -5.09
CA SER A 152 -9.76 -9.64 -4.27
C SER A 152 -9.66 -10.93 -5.11
N GLU A 153 -10.48 -11.08 -6.16
CA GLU A 153 -10.41 -12.20 -7.13
C GLU A 153 -9.07 -12.25 -7.87
N SER A 154 -8.43 -11.10 -8.06
CA SER A 154 -7.12 -11.01 -8.69
C SER A 154 -5.97 -11.35 -7.74
N GLY A 155 -6.25 -11.53 -6.44
CA GLY A 155 -5.28 -11.98 -5.44
C GLY A 155 -4.85 -10.92 -4.42
N ALA A 156 -5.46 -9.73 -4.42
CA ALA A 156 -5.22 -8.76 -3.35
C ALA A 156 -5.85 -9.25 -2.03
N ASP A 157 -5.18 -8.97 -0.92
CA ASP A 157 -5.61 -9.34 0.43
C ASP A 157 -5.72 -8.12 1.37
N THR A 158 -5.15 -6.99 0.97
CA THR A 158 -5.13 -5.74 1.72
C THR A 158 -5.66 -4.61 0.84
N PHE A 159 -6.61 -3.82 1.34
CA PHE A 159 -7.35 -2.85 0.51
C PHE A 159 -7.35 -1.46 1.14
N VAL A 160 -6.89 -0.46 0.41
CA VAL A 160 -6.96 0.95 0.82
C VAL A 160 -8.22 1.60 0.22
N ALA A 161 -9.15 2.03 1.08
CA ALA A 161 -10.40 2.65 0.68
C ALA A 161 -10.59 4.00 1.39
N GLY A 162 -10.38 5.09 0.65
CA GLY A 162 -10.59 6.46 1.14
C GLY A 162 -12.03 6.95 0.92
N SER A 163 -12.30 7.45 -0.29
CA SER A 163 -13.58 8.10 -0.63
C SER A 163 -14.82 7.24 -0.36
N ALA A 164 -14.77 5.94 -0.62
CA ALA A 164 -15.90 5.04 -0.38
C ALA A 164 -16.31 5.01 1.10
N VAL A 165 -15.33 5.03 2.01
CA VAL A 165 -15.55 4.97 3.46
C VAL A 165 -15.88 6.36 4.01
N PHE A 166 -15.03 7.36 3.76
CA PHE A 166 -15.15 8.67 4.40
C PHE A 166 -16.29 9.55 3.85
N LYS A 167 -16.85 9.24 2.68
CA LYS A 167 -18.06 9.91 2.15
C LYS A 167 -19.35 9.15 2.47
N SER A 168 -19.27 7.99 3.13
CA SER A 168 -20.45 7.22 3.53
C SER A 168 -21.09 7.85 4.76
N ASP A 169 -22.43 7.83 4.82
CA ASP A 169 -23.19 8.21 6.01
C ASP A 169 -22.87 7.30 7.22
N ASN A 170 -22.37 6.09 6.98
CA ASN A 170 -21.92 5.16 8.01
C ASN A 170 -20.60 4.48 7.62
N PRO A 171 -19.44 5.09 7.94
CA PRO A 171 -18.12 4.56 7.59
C PRO A 171 -17.85 3.15 8.13
N GLY A 172 -18.30 2.84 9.35
CA GLY A 172 -18.12 1.52 9.95
C GLY A 172 -18.85 0.42 9.16
N ALA A 173 -20.12 0.65 8.85
CA ALA A 173 -20.91 -0.28 8.04
C ALA A 173 -20.36 -0.43 6.60
N MET A 174 -19.78 0.63 6.05
CA MET A 174 -19.12 0.57 4.73
C MET A 174 -17.88 -0.34 4.77
N VAL A 175 -17.03 -0.20 5.79
CA VAL A 175 -15.85 -1.08 5.98
C VAL A 175 -16.28 -2.54 6.09
N ASP A 176 -17.33 -2.84 6.85
CA ASP A 176 -17.84 -4.21 6.99
C ASP A 176 -18.39 -4.76 5.68
N SER A 177 -19.08 -3.92 4.90
CA SER A 177 -19.61 -4.30 3.58
C SER A 177 -18.50 -4.60 2.58
N LEU A 178 -17.46 -3.75 2.54
CA LEU A 178 -16.27 -3.97 1.72
C LEU A 178 -15.57 -5.29 2.09
N ARG A 179 -15.34 -5.50 3.40
CA ARG A 179 -14.70 -6.73 3.89
C ARG A 179 -15.49 -7.98 3.52
N ALA A 180 -16.82 -7.96 3.69
CA ALA A 180 -17.68 -9.09 3.35
C ALA A 180 -17.63 -9.44 1.85
N LEU A 181 -17.61 -8.42 0.97
CA LEU A 181 -17.49 -8.62 -0.47
C LEU A 181 -16.14 -9.22 -0.87
N ALA A 182 -15.04 -8.71 -0.29
CA ALA A 182 -13.70 -9.22 -0.56
C ALA A 182 -13.56 -10.70 -0.16
N ILE A 183 -14.05 -11.08 1.03
CA ILE A 183 -14.02 -12.47 1.51
C ILE A 183 -14.85 -13.38 0.62
N LYS A 184 -16.07 -12.94 0.24
CA LYS A 184 -16.98 -13.74 -0.59
C LYS A 184 -16.40 -14.04 -1.97
N SER A 185 -15.59 -13.15 -2.53
CA SER A 185 -15.06 -13.30 -3.87
C SER A 185 -13.85 -14.24 -3.95
N GLN A 186 -13.09 -14.41 -2.87
CA GLN A 186 -12.00 -15.41 -2.79
C GLN A 186 -12.50 -16.87 -2.64
N ALA A 187 -13.73 -17.05 -2.17
CA ALA A 187 -14.34 -18.37 -1.98
C ALA A 187 -14.93 -18.98 -3.28
N ARG A 188 -14.73 -18.34 -4.42
CA ARG A 188 -15.22 -18.76 -5.75
C ARG A 188 -14.08 -19.32 -6.58
#